data_AF-A0A0F0LWN4-F1
#
_entry.id   AF-A0A0F0LWN4-F1
#
_cell.length_a   1.000
_cell.length_b   1.000
_cell.length_c   1.000
_cell.angle_alpha   90.00
_cell.angle_beta   90.00
_cell.angle_gamma   90.00
#
_symmetry.space_group_name_H-M   'P 1'
#
loop_
_entity.id
_entity.type
_entity.pdbx_description
1 polymer ?
#
loop_
_entity_poly.entity_id
_entity_poly.type
_entity_poly.pdbx_seq_one_letter_code
_entity_poly.pdbx_strand_id
1 'polypeptide(L)'
;MGIFGNAFGWPHLLILVLIIVLLFGAAKLPALAKSLGQSARVFRGEMKALKDDEKKDAAASATSESTEAPGSTPASPSSTNSSSTTS
;
A
#
# COMPACT_ATOMS: atom_id res chain seq x y z
N MET A 1 4.66 -40.49 -26.48
CA MET A 1 3.97 -39.18 -26.53
C MET A 1 3.15 -39.03 -25.24
N GLY A 2 3.82 -38.65 -24.15
CA GLY A 2 3.30 -38.84 -22.79
C GLY A 2 2.32 -37.77 -22.33
N ILE A 3 1.09 -38.18 -22.02
CA ILE A 3 0.05 -37.40 -21.33
C ILE A 3 0.39 -37.08 -19.85
N PHE A 4 1.49 -37.63 -19.32
CA PHE A 4 1.83 -37.57 -17.89
C PHE A 4 2.71 -36.37 -17.49
N GLY A 5 3.39 -35.70 -18.42
CA GLY A 5 4.17 -34.49 -18.14
C GLY A 5 3.30 -33.23 -17.95
N ASN A 6 2.15 -33.19 -18.62
CA ASN A 6 1.18 -32.08 -18.49
C ASN A 6 0.15 -32.30 -17.37
N ALA A 7 0.01 -33.52 -16.84
CA ALA A 7 -1.01 -33.83 -15.84
C ALA A 7 -0.80 -33.08 -14.51
N PHE A 8 0.45 -32.78 -14.14
CA PHE A 8 0.80 -32.06 -12.91
C PHE A 8 1.25 -30.60 -13.13
N GLY A 9 1.38 -30.14 -14.38
CA GLY A 9 2.15 -28.93 -14.68
C GLY A 9 1.40 -27.60 -14.76
N TRP A 10 0.10 -27.61 -15.02
CA TRP A 10 -0.69 -26.38 -15.26
C TRP A 10 -2.21 -26.63 -15.28
N PRO A 11 -2.73 -27.68 -15.97
CA PRO A 11 -4.17 -27.92 -16.03
C PRO A 11 -4.77 -28.32 -14.69
N HIS A 12 -4.02 -29.00 -13.80
CA HIS A 12 -4.51 -29.33 -12.47
C HIS A 12 -4.75 -28.08 -11.61
N LEU A 13 -3.86 -27.08 -11.71
CA LEU A 13 -4.05 -25.79 -11.04
C LEU A 13 -5.28 -25.05 -11.58
N LEU A 14 -5.50 -25.09 -12.89
CA LEU A 14 -6.71 -24.58 -13.54
C LEU A 14 -7.99 -25.29 -13.05
N ILE A 15 -7.96 -26.62 -12.91
CA ILE A 15 -9.09 -27.40 -12.39
C ILE A 15 -9.39 -27.05 -10.92
N LEU A 16 -8.36 -26.85 -10.10
CA LEU A 16 -8.51 -26.48 -8.70
C LEU A 16 -9.08 -25.06 -8.58
N VAL A 17 -8.57 -24.11 -9.37
CA VAL A 17 -9.14 -22.75 -9.41
C VAL A 17 -10.59 -22.80 -9.87
N LEU A 18 -10.92 -23.62 -10.87
CA LEU A 18 -12.28 -23.78 -11.34
C LEU A 18 -13.21 -24.28 -10.21
N ILE A 19 -12.81 -25.29 -9.44
CA ILE A 19 -13.61 -25.82 -8.31
C ILE A 19 -13.83 -24.74 -7.23
N ILE A 20 -12.81 -23.93 -6.94
CA ILE A 20 -12.90 -22.82 -5.97
C ILE A 20 -13.84 -21.72 -6.50
N VAL A 21 -13.75 -21.38 -7.79
CA VAL A 21 -14.66 -20.42 -8.43
C VAL A 21 -16.12 -20.92 -8.40
N LEU A 22 -16.36 -22.21 -8.56
CA LEU A 22 -17.71 -22.78 -8.46
C LEU A 22 -18.27 -22.72 -7.04
N LEU A 23 -17.46 -22.97 -6.01
CA LEU A 23 -17.89 -22.91 -4.60
C LEU A 23 -18.09 -21.46 -4.10
N PHE A 24 -17.13 -20.59 -4.39
CA PHE A 24 -17.11 -19.22 -3.87
C PHE A 24 -17.77 -18.21 -4.82
N GLY A 25 -17.87 -18.53 -6.12
CA GLY A 25 -18.34 -17.65 -7.17
C GLY A 25 -17.24 -16.77 -7.78
N ALA A 26 -17.39 -16.43 -9.06
CA ALA A 26 -16.42 -15.62 -9.82
C ALA A 26 -16.17 -14.22 -9.24
N ALA A 27 -17.11 -13.66 -8.48
CA ALA A 27 -16.97 -12.35 -7.86
C ALA A 27 -16.24 -12.36 -6.51
N LYS A 28 -16.18 -13.50 -5.80
CA LYS A 28 -15.64 -13.57 -4.42
C LYS A 28 -14.13 -13.77 -4.39
N LEU A 29 -13.57 -14.55 -5.31
CA LEU A 29 -12.12 -14.69 -5.47
C LEU A 29 -11.40 -13.34 -5.70
N PRO A 30 -11.81 -12.49 -6.66
CA PRO A 30 -11.16 -11.20 -6.89
C PRO A 30 -11.39 -10.22 -5.73
N ALA A 31 -12.54 -10.28 -5.05
CA ALA A 31 -12.81 -9.45 -3.88
C ALA A 31 -11.85 -9.79 -2.72
N LEU A 32 -11.68 -11.08 -2.42
CA LEU A 32 -10.75 -11.56 -1.38
C LEU A 32 -9.28 -11.26 -1.75
N ALA A 33 -8.90 -11.47 -3.01
CA ALA A 33 -7.56 -11.12 -3.49
C ALA A 33 -7.29 -9.63 -3.37
N LYS A 34 -8.28 -8.77 -3.64
CA LYS A 34 -8.15 -7.31 -3.56
C LYS A 34 -8.00 -6.83 -2.12
N SER A 35 -8.78 -7.36 -1.17
CA SER A 35 -8.64 -7.02 0.25
C SER A 35 -7.31 -7.53 0.83
N LEU A 36 -6.93 -8.78 0.53
CA LEU A 36 -5.67 -9.36 0.99
C LEU A 36 -4.45 -8.67 0.35
N GLY A 37 -4.56 -8.27 -0.91
CA GLY A 37 -3.55 -7.51 -1.62
C GLY A 37 -3.32 -6.11 -1.06
N GLN A 38 -4.37 -5.42 -0.61
CA GLN A 38 -4.23 -4.12 0.06
C GLN A 38 -3.47 -4.26 1.39
N SER A 39 -3.83 -5.23 2.24
CA SER A 39 -3.11 -5.50 3.48
C SER A 39 -1.66 -5.93 3.23
N ALA A 40 -1.44 -6.79 2.23
CA ALA A 40 -0.10 -7.22 1.84
C ALA A 40 0.76 -6.07 1.30
N ARG A 41 0.18 -5.09 0.59
CA ARG A 41 0.89 -3.92 0.08
C ARG A 41 1.41 -3.02 1.20
N VAL A 42 0.57 -2.74 2.21
CA VAL A 42 0.97 -1.93 3.38
C VAL A 42 2.11 -2.64 4.11
N PHE A 43 1.94 -3.93 4.43
CA PHE A 43 2.98 -4.72 5.09
C PHE A 43 4.28 -4.82 4.28
N ARG A 44 4.20 -4.97 2.95
CA ARG A 44 5.39 -4.98 2.07
C ARG A 44 6.05 -3.60 1.98
N GLY A 45 5.29 -2.51 2.06
CA GLY A 45 5.82 -1.15 2.11
C GLY A 45 6.62 -0.90 3.39
N GLU A 46 6.03 -1.23 4.54
CA GLU A 46 6.69 -1.13 5.85
C GLU A 46 7.92 -2.03 5.93
N MET A 47 7.80 -3.29 5.49
CA MET A 47 8.94 -4.22 5.50
C MET A 47 10.05 -3.82 4.52
N LYS A 48 9.72 -3.14 3.43
CA LYS A 48 10.70 -2.61 2.49
C LYS A 48 11.39 -1.37 3.06
N ALA A 49 10.67 -0.50 3.77
CA ALA A 49 11.25 0.64 4.47
C ALA A 49 12.28 0.20 5.53
N LEU A 50 11.97 -0.83 6.32
CA LEU A 50 12.91 -1.39 7.29
C LEU A 50 14.20 -1.93 6.63
N LYS A 51 14.06 -2.64 5.51
CA LYS A 51 15.21 -3.17 4.75
C LYS A 51 16.00 -2.11 3.99
N ASP A 52 15.37 -0.98 3.65
CA ASP A 52 16.06 0.15 3.03
C ASP A 52 16.76 1.02 4.08
N ASP A 53 16.18 1.21 5.27
CA ASP A 53 16.82 1.92 6.39
C ASP A 53 18.11 1.21 6.83
N GLU A 54 18.12 -0.13 6.90
CA GLU A 54 19.34 -0.92 7.14
C GLU A 54 20.46 -0.67 6.10
N LYS A 55 20.13 -0.19 4.90
CA LYS A 55 21.11 0.24 3.88
C LYS A 55 21.37 1.74 3.87
N LYS A 56 20.45 2.55 4.38
CA LYS A 56 20.49 4.02 4.33
C LYS A 56 21.18 4.64 5.54
N ASP A 57 21.28 3.91 6.66
CA ASP A 57 22.12 4.27 7.80
C ASP A 57 23.62 4.39 7.43
N ALA A 58 24.07 3.77 6.33
CA ALA A 58 25.43 3.95 5.80
C ALA A 58 25.60 5.18 4.88
N ALA A 59 24.52 5.87 4.48
CA ALA A 59 24.55 6.96 3.50
C ALA A 59 23.92 8.29 3.99
N ALA A 60 23.30 8.32 5.18
CA ALA A 60 22.62 9.50 5.70
C ALA A 60 23.52 10.48 6.50
N SER A 61 24.79 10.16 6.75
CA SER A 61 25.70 11.04 7.52
C SER A 61 26.49 12.06 6.68
N ALA A 62 26.20 12.24 5.38
CA ALA A 62 26.95 13.14 4.51
C ALA A 62 26.09 13.88 3.48
N THR A 63 24.99 14.54 3.89
CA THR A 63 24.42 15.64 3.10
C THR A 63 23.56 16.56 3.96
N SER A 64 24.10 17.77 4.14
CA SER A 64 23.42 19.06 4.31
C SER A 64 22.79 19.40 5.66
N GLU A 65 23.66 19.93 6.53
CA GLU A 65 23.39 21.20 7.20
C GLU A 65 23.17 22.35 6.18
N SER A 66 22.42 23.36 6.64
CA SER A 66 22.16 24.68 6.02
C SER A 66 20.92 24.81 5.12
N THR A 67 19.76 25.06 5.75
CA THR A 67 18.91 26.20 5.37
C THR A 67 18.25 26.76 6.62
N GLU A 68 18.76 27.94 6.97
CA GLU A 68 18.37 28.95 7.95
C GLU A 68 16.85 29.13 8.12
N ALA A 69 16.41 29.15 9.38
CA ALA A 69 15.10 29.67 9.78
C ALA A 69 15.15 31.20 9.90
N PRO A 70 14.04 31.90 9.63
CA PRO A 70 13.50 32.68 10.73
C PRO A 70 11.97 32.60 10.83
N GLY A 71 11.50 32.35 12.05
CA GLY A 71 10.40 33.10 12.64
C GLY A 71 8.97 32.80 12.15
N SER A 72 8.30 31.86 12.81
CA SER A 72 6.85 31.96 13.04
C SER A 72 6.46 31.24 14.34
N THR A 73 6.75 31.87 15.47
CA THR A 73 5.97 31.71 16.71
C THR A 73 4.80 32.72 16.70
N PRO A 74 3.84 32.68 17.64
CA PRO A 74 2.92 31.59 18.00
C PRO A 74 1.46 32.12 18.11
N ALA A 75 0.48 31.21 18.26
CA ALA A 75 -0.84 31.44 18.91
C ALA A 75 -1.82 32.51 18.36
N SER A 76 -3.01 32.08 17.93
CA SER A 76 -4.31 32.25 18.63
C SER A 76 -5.51 32.36 17.66
N PRO A 77 -6.67 31.77 18.00
CA PRO A 77 -7.87 31.75 17.16
C PRO A 77 -8.67 33.05 17.30
N SER A 78 -9.03 33.68 16.18
CA SER A 78 -10.01 34.76 16.14
C SER A 78 -11.24 34.33 15.34
N SER A 79 -12.16 33.66 16.02
CA SER A 79 -13.58 33.83 15.74
C SER A 79 -13.97 35.29 15.99
N THR A 80 -14.93 35.80 15.23
CA THR A 80 -15.51 37.16 15.25
C THR A 80 -14.93 38.09 14.19
N ASN A 81 -15.64 38.21 13.06
CA ASN A 81 -16.27 39.49 12.80
C ASN A 81 -17.55 39.33 11.98
N SER A 82 -18.63 39.81 12.57
CA SER A 82 -19.90 40.12 11.94
C SER A 82 -19.68 41.05 10.73
N SER A 83 -20.28 40.72 9.60
CA SER A 83 -20.58 41.70 8.56
C SER A 83 -21.98 41.44 7.99
N SER A 84 -22.93 42.13 8.59
CA SER A 84 -24.10 42.69 7.92
C SER A 84 -23.78 43.18 6.51
N THR A 85 -24.64 42.88 5.52
CA THR A 85 -25.11 43.84 4.48
C THR A 85 -26.11 43.15 3.54
N THR A 86 -27.38 43.52 3.71
CA THR A 86 -28.36 43.93 2.69
C THR A 86 -28.24 43.38 1.26
N SER A 87 -29.26 42.62 0.84
CA SER A 87 -30.10 42.90 -0.36
C SER A 87 -31.43 42.17 -0.23
#